data_AF-A0A379FK97-F1
#
_entry.id   AF-A0A379FK97-F1
#
_cell.length_a   1.000
_cell.length_b   1.000
_cell.length_c   1.000
_cell.angle_alpha   90.00
_cell.angle_beta   90.00
_cell.angle_gamma   90.00
#
_symmetry.space_group_name_H-M   'P 1'
#
loop_
_entity.id
_entity.type
_entity.pdbx_description
1 polymer ?
#
loop_
_entity_poly.entity_id
_entity_poly.type
_entity_poly.pdbx_seq_one_letter_code
_entity_poly.pdbx_strand_id
1 'polypeptide(L)' 'MSGARVVPLNSPCDVVHLDLRHLGAKKLHERLPFICELAKAYVGVDPVNEPIPVRPTAHYTMGGIETNQPHRNTY' A
#
# COMPACT_ATOMS: atom_id res chain seq x y z
N MET A 1 13.57 21.29 24.24
CA MET A 1 14.24 19.98 24.13
C MET A 1 13.26 18.90 24.50
N SER A 2 13.19 17.86 23.66
CA SER A 2 12.65 16.52 23.88
C SER A 2 11.24 16.37 24.45
N GLY A 3 10.31 16.02 23.56
CA GLY A 3 9.03 15.39 23.87
C GLY A 3 8.73 14.33 22.82
N ALA A 4 9.67 13.40 22.61
CA ALA A 4 9.45 12.24 21.74
C ALA A 4 8.34 11.39 22.37
N ARG A 5 7.13 11.51 21.81
CA ARG A 5 5.95 10.78 22.23
C ARG A 5 6.18 9.30 21.92
N VAL A 6 6.27 8.49 22.97
CA VAL A 6 6.34 7.02 22.88
C VAL A 6 5.07 6.52 22.19
N VAL A 7 5.23 5.87 21.04
CA VAL A 7 4.14 5.16 20.34
C VAL A 7 4.20 3.70 20.81
N PRO A 8 3.19 3.17 21.52
CA PRO A 8 3.15 1.76 21.84
C PRO A 8 2.77 0.97 20.58
N LEU A 9 3.70 0.19 20.05
CA LEU A 9 3.44 -0.86 19.07
C LEU A 9 2.97 -2.10 19.82
N ASN A 10 1.66 -2.31 19.96
CA ASN A 10 1.17 -3.62 20.39
C ASN A 10 -0.30 -3.86 20.00
N SER A 11 -0.55 -4.23 18.73
CA SER A 11 -1.70 -5.08 18.34
C SER A 11 -1.38 -5.80 17.01
N PRO A 12 -1.78 -7.07 16.82
CA PRO A 12 -1.40 -7.90 15.66
C PRO A 12 -1.96 -7.41 14.30
N CYS A 13 -2.68 -6.28 14.28
CA CYS A 13 -3.33 -5.70 13.11
C CYS A 13 -3.11 -4.19 13.02
N ASP A 14 -1.91 -3.70 13.38
CA ASP A 14 -1.59 -2.28 13.23
C ASP A 14 -1.64 -1.87 11.75
N VAL A 15 -2.46 -0.86 11.45
CA VAL A 15 -2.63 -0.27 10.11
C VAL A 15 -2.20 1.19 10.11
N VAL A 16 -1.68 1.67 8.99
CA VAL A 16 -1.41 3.10 8.76
C VAL A 16 -2.43 3.65 7.78
N HIS A 17 -2.68 4.95 7.82
CA HIS A 17 -3.70 5.58 6.99
C HIS A 17 -3.08 6.26 5.77
N LEU A 18 -3.52 5.89 4.57
CA LEU A 18 -3.17 6.51 3.30
C LEU A 18 -4.21 7.58 2.95
N ASP A 19 -3.80 8.85 2.95
CA ASP A 19 -4.67 9.99 2.69
C ASP A 19 -4.51 10.50 1.24
N LEU A 20 -5.58 10.39 0.45
CA LEU A 20 -5.65 10.83 -0.93
C LEU A 20 -6.56 12.05 -1.16
N ARG A 21 -7.18 12.58 -0.08
CA ARG A 21 -8.20 13.64 -0.15
C ARG A 21 -7.66 14.93 -0.75
N HIS A 22 -6.37 15.21 -0.54
CA HIS A 22 -5.68 16.38 -1.07
C HIS A 22 -5.57 16.41 -2.62
N LEU A 23 -5.75 15.27 -3.31
CA LEU A 23 -5.70 15.21 -4.77
C LEU A 23 -7.01 15.64 -5.44
N GLY A 24 -8.12 15.61 -4.69
CA GLY A 24 -9.47 15.94 -5.16
C GLY A 24 -10.10 14.84 -6.02
N ALA A 25 -11.44 14.76 -5.99
CA ALA A 25 -12.22 13.71 -6.65
C ALA A 25 -11.94 13.59 -8.14
N LYS A 26 -11.82 14.72 -8.86
CA LYS A 26 -11.60 14.72 -10.31
C LYS A 26 -10.31 13.99 -10.71
N LYS A 27 -9.22 14.24 -9.98
CA LYS A 27 -7.91 13.62 -10.28
C LYS A 27 -7.89 12.14 -9.88
N LEU A 28 -8.58 11.79 -8.79
CA LEU A 28 -8.73 10.40 -8.36
C LEU A 28 -9.52 9.57 -9.39
N HIS A 29 -10.63 10.09 -9.90
CA HIS A 29 -11.42 9.38 -10.92
C HIS A 29 -10.74 9.32 -12.29
N GLU A 30 -9.92 10.33 -12.65
CA GLU A 30 -9.18 10.31 -13.91
C GLU A 30 -7.97 9.36 -13.87
N ARG A 31 -7.20 9.36 -12.78
CA ARG A 31 -5.88 8.70 -12.72
C ARG A 31 -5.85 7.42 -11.89
N LEU A 32 -6.71 7.32 -10.86
CA LEU A 32 -6.72 6.23 -9.89
C LEU A 32 -8.14 5.65 -9.68
N PRO A 33 -8.94 5.40 -10.75
CA PRO A 33 -10.32 4.94 -10.60
C PRO A 33 -10.39 3.57 -9.91
N PHE A 34 -9.43 2.69 -10.21
CA PHE A 34 -9.39 1.34 -9.66
C PHE A 34 -9.22 1.32 -8.15
N ILE A 35 -8.42 2.23 -7.59
CA ILE A 35 -8.24 2.32 -6.13
C ILE A 35 -9.54 2.78 -5.45
N CYS A 36 -10.29 3.68 -6.08
CA CYS A 36 -11.57 4.15 -5.55
C CYS A 36 -12.60 3.02 -5.48
N GLU A 37 -12.69 2.20 -6.54
CA GLU A 37 -13.56 1.02 -6.55
C GLU A 37 -13.13 -0.03 -5.53
N LEU A 38 -11.83 -0.33 -5.43
CA LEU A 38 -11.32 -1.31 -4.46
C LEU A 38 -11.54 -0.86 -3.01
N ALA A 39 -11.27 0.41 -2.70
CA ALA A 39 -11.46 0.95 -1.36
C ALA A 39 -12.92 0.85 -0.92
N LYS A 40 -13.86 1.16 -1.83
CA LYS A 40 -15.30 1.03 -1.59
C LYS A 40 -15.73 -0.43 -1.45
N ALA A 41 -15.27 -1.31 -2.34
CA ALA A 41 -15.71 -2.70 -2.38
C ALA A 41 -15.16 -3.55 -1.23
N TYR A 42 -13.90 -3.36 -0.85
CA TYR A 42 -13.21 -4.25 0.10
C TYR A 42 -13.06 -3.66 1.50
N VAL A 43 -13.04 -2.33 1.62
CA VAL A 43 -12.84 -1.64 2.91
C VAL A 43 -14.04 -0.77 3.29
N GLY A 44 -14.97 -0.53 2.36
CA GLY A 44 -16.14 0.31 2.59
C GLY A 44 -15.82 1.80 2.73
N VAL A 45 -14.64 2.24 2.28
CA VAL A 45 -14.13 3.61 2.47
C VAL A 45 -14.11 4.34 1.13
N ASP A 46 -14.58 5.60 1.11
CA ASP A 46 -14.42 6.48 -0.05
C ASP A 46 -13.13 7.31 0.10
N PRO A 47 -12.08 7.07 -0.72
CA PRO A 47 -10.80 7.79 -0.63
C PRO A 47 -10.88 9.30 -0.89
N VAL A 48 -12.00 9.78 -1.44
CA VAL A 48 -12.26 11.21 -1.62
C VAL A 48 -12.55 11.89 -0.28
N ASN A 49 -13.18 11.19 0.66
CA ASN A 49 -13.69 11.76 1.91
C ASN A 49 -12.95 11.25 3.15
N GLU A 50 -12.45 10.01 3.09
CA GLU A 50 -11.86 9.30 4.22
C GLU A 50 -10.53 8.63 3.83
N PRO A 51 -9.54 8.56 4.75
CA PRO A 51 -8.26 7.91 4.46
C PRO A 51 -8.39 6.38 4.45
N ILE A 52 -7.66 5.71 3.55
CA ILE A 52 -7.68 4.25 3.40
C ILE A 52 -6.74 3.60 4.43
N PRO A 53 -7.18 2.64 5.26
CA PRO A 53 -6.27 1.86 6.09
C PRO A 53 -5.45 0.89 5.25
N VAL A 54 -4.12 0.97 5.34
CA VAL A 54 -3.17 0.14 4.58
C VAL A 54 -2.15 -0.51 5.50
N ARG A 55 -1.56 -1.61 5.05
CA ARG A 55 -0.49 -2.33 5.73
C ARG A 55 0.52 -2.90 4.72
N PRO A 56 1.80 -3.08 5.10
CA PRO A 56 2.77 -3.73 4.24
C PRO A 56 2.34 -5.14 3.84
N THR A 57 2.48 -5.49 2.57
CA THR A 57 2.21 -6.82 2.02
C THR A 57 3.37 -7.27 1.12
N ALA A 58 3.64 -8.58 1.10
CA ALA A 58 4.65 -9.14 0.20
C ALA A 58 4.21 -8.92 -1.26
N HIS A 59 5.07 -8.31 -2.07
CA HIS A 59 4.75 -7.95 -3.46
C HIS A 59 5.57 -8.73 -4.49
N TYR A 60 6.87 -8.93 -4.25
CA TYR A 60 7.76 -9.58 -5.21
C TYR A 60 8.86 -10.37 -4.51
N THR A 61 9.18 -11.54 -5.05
CA THR A 61 10.30 -12.38 -4.61
C THR A 61 11.45 -12.18 -5.59
N MET A 62 12.56 -11.60 -5.11
CA MET A 62 13.74 -11.36 -5.94
C MET A 62 14.53 -12.62 -6.27
N GLY A 63 14.28 -13.73 -5.57
CA GLY A 63 14.91 -15.02 -5.86
C GLY A 63 14.31 -15.69 -7.11
N GLY A 64 15.08 -16.60 -7.69
CA GLY A 64 14.68 -17.36 -8.87
C GLY A 64 15.61 -18.54 -9.11
N ILE A 65 15.42 -19.23 -10.23
CA ILE A 65 16.34 -20.29 -10.66
C ILE A 65 17.69 -19.63 -11.01
N GLU A 66 18.78 -20.20 -10.49
CA GLU A 66 20.13 -19.72 -10.80
C GLU A 66 20.41 -19.85 -12.30
N THR A 67 20.92 -18.78 -12.92
CA THR A 67 21.29 -18.76 -14.33
C THR A 67 22.70 -18.20 -14.48
N ASN A 68 23.48 -18.82 -15.36
CA ASN A 68 24.78 -18.31 -15.79
C ASN A 68 24.58 -17.33 -16.94
N GLN A 69 25.47 -16.34 -17.07
CA GLN A 69 25.52 -15.49 -18.25
C GLN A 69 26.01 -16.35 -19.45
N PRO A 70 25.30 -16.45 -20.59
CA PRO A 70 24.20 -15.62 -21.10
C PRO A 70 22.84 -16.33 -20.99
N HIS A 71 22.21 -16.30 -19.81
CA HIS A 71 20.86 -16.84 -19.57
C HIS A 71 20.77 -18.39 -19.67
N ARG A 72 21.87 -19.10 -19.41
CA ARG A 72 21.89 -20.57 -19.42
C ARG A 72 21.68 -21.12 -18.01
N ASN A 73 20.69 -21.97 -17.83
CA ASN A 73 20.52 -22.78 -16.62
C ASN A 73 21.51 -23.96 -16.62
N THR A 74 21.92 -24.43 -15.46
CA THR A 74 22.90 -25.53 -15.31
C THR A 74 22.27 -26.92 -15.37
N TYR A 75 21.02 -27.04 -15.84
CA TYR A 75 20.27 -28.29 -16.00
C TYR A 75 20.21 -28.71 -17.47
#